data_AF-A0A519D337-F1
#
_entry.id   AF-A0A519D337-F1
#
_cell.length_a   1.000
_cell.length_b   1.000
_cell.length_c   1.000
_cell.angle_alpha   90.00
_cell.angle_beta   90.00
_cell.angle_gamma   90.00
#
_symmetry.space_group_name_H-M   'P 1'
#
loop_
_entity.id
_entity.type
_entity.pdbx_description
1 polymer ?
#
loop_
_entity_poly.entity_id
_entity_poly.type
_entity_poly.pdbx_seq_one_letter_code
_entity_poly.pdbx_strand_id
1 'polypeptide(L)'
;MKAVIFTSNSIRHKFFANSLQNYLDDLLVVSECRENDEFNESYGENDQIINHFKNRNKIENEFFDGNDEFNNKCIPILYNEVNHNFIYEKIKKYNPDVMIVFGSSIIKEPLLSLSKKNRFLNLHLGLSPYYKGNATNFWPFINNELEFLGSTILHIDSGIDTGDIITHVRPKIDQNDNVHTIG
;
A
#
# COMPACT_ATOMS: atom_id res chain seq x y z
N MET A 1 6.39 -15.30 -13.92
CA MET A 1 7.02 -14.82 -12.67
C MET A 1 6.05 -15.00 -11.50
N LYS A 2 6.52 -15.48 -10.34
CA LYS A 2 5.72 -15.57 -9.10
C LYS A 2 5.95 -14.37 -8.20
N ALA A 3 4.90 -13.80 -7.61
CA ALA A 3 5.05 -12.67 -6.69
C ALA A 3 4.31 -12.88 -5.36
N VAL A 4 4.82 -12.24 -4.31
CA VAL A 4 4.11 -12.01 -3.05
C VAL A 4 3.84 -10.52 -2.92
N ILE A 5 2.60 -10.16 -2.59
CA ILE A 5 2.26 -8.79 -2.18
C ILE A 5 1.85 -8.76 -0.71
N PHE A 6 2.44 -7.83 0.04
CA PHE A 6 2.06 -7.48 1.41
C PHE A 6 1.24 -6.20 1.37
N THR A 7 0.00 -6.26 1.81
CA THR A 7 -0.95 -5.18 1.61
C THR A 7 -1.98 -5.10 2.73
N SER A 8 -2.74 -4.01 2.77
CA SER A 8 -3.95 -3.90 3.61
C SER A 8 -5.18 -4.48 2.89
N ASN A 9 -6.35 -4.40 3.52
CA ASN A 9 -7.62 -4.99 3.09
C ASN A 9 -8.65 -3.98 2.51
N SER A 10 -8.31 -2.70 2.31
CA SER A 10 -9.26 -1.75 1.69
C SER A 10 -9.39 -1.93 0.17
N ILE A 11 -10.41 -1.33 -0.46
CA ILE A 11 -10.75 -1.57 -1.87
C ILE A 11 -9.61 -1.21 -2.84
N ARG A 12 -8.88 -0.12 -2.60
CA ARG A 12 -7.69 0.24 -3.41
C ARG A 12 -6.59 -0.83 -3.38
N HIS A 13 -6.44 -1.52 -2.25
CA HIS A 13 -5.43 -2.58 -2.09
C HIS A 13 -5.84 -3.84 -2.86
N LYS A 14 -7.14 -4.16 -2.84
CA LYS A 14 -7.72 -5.25 -3.64
C LYS A 14 -7.60 -4.95 -5.13
N PHE A 15 -7.96 -3.73 -5.55
CA PHE A 15 -7.77 -3.27 -6.93
C PHE A 15 -6.32 -3.39 -7.39
N PHE A 16 -5.37 -2.95 -6.58
CA PHE A 16 -3.96 -3.04 -6.93
C PHE A 16 -3.50 -4.50 -7.08
N ALA A 17 -3.82 -5.38 -6.12
CA ALA A 17 -3.48 -6.79 -6.19
C ALA A 17 -4.15 -7.51 -7.39
N ASN A 18 -5.43 -7.22 -7.63
CA ASN A 18 -6.20 -7.76 -8.74
C ASN A 18 -5.70 -7.27 -10.10
N SER A 19 -5.22 -6.03 -10.18
CA SER A 19 -4.60 -5.49 -11.40
C SER A 19 -3.24 -6.10 -11.67
N LEU A 20 -2.43 -6.30 -10.62
CA LEU A 20 -1.09 -6.85 -10.70
C LEU A 20 -1.07 -8.29 -11.24
N GLN A 21 -2.11 -9.08 -10.95
CA GLN A 21 -2.21 -10.48 -11.37
C GLN A 21 -2.07 -10.66 -12.89
N ASN A 22 -2.49 -9.67 -13.68
CA ASN A 22 -2.48 -9.73 -15.15
C ASN A 22 -1.06 -9.75 -15.73
N TYR A 23 -0.05 -9.46 -14.91
CA TYR A 23 1.36 -9.41 -15.29
C TYR A 23 2.19 -10.54 -14.66
N LEU A 24 1.55 -11.47 -13.96
CA LEU A 24 2.20 -12.52 -13.16
C LEU A 24 1.67 -13.91 -13.53
N ASP A 25 2.49 -14.93 -13.31
CA ASP A 25 2.05 -16.33 -13.49
C ASP A 25 1.25 -16.80 -12.26
N ASP A 26 1.61 -16.28 -11.08
CA ASP A 26 1.02 -16.62 -9.79
C ASP A 26 1.26 -15.47 -8.81
N LEU A 27 0.24 -15.16 -8.00
CA LEU A 27 0.28 -14.11 -6.99
C LEU A 27 -0.24 -14.66 -5.66
N LEU A 28 0.56 -14.50 -4.60
CA LEU A 28 0.14 -14.72 -3.22
C LEU A 28 -0.06 -13.37 -2.53
N VAL A 29 -1.26 -13.15 -2.00
CA VAL A 29 -1.58 -11.96 -1.20
C VAL A 29 -1.39 -12.28 0.28
N VAL A 30 -0.64 -11.44 1.00
CA VAL A 30 -0.62 -11.38 2.46
C VAL A 30 -1.33 -10.08 2.84
N SER A 31 -2.54 -10.21 3.39
CA SER A 31 -3.40 -9.07 3.69
C SER A 31 -3.45 -8.84 5.19
N GLU A 32 -2.90 -7.72 5.65
CA GLU A 32 -3.14 -7.24 7.01
C GLU A 32 -4.55 -6.66 7.10
N CYS A 33 -5.41 -7.39 7.80
CA CYS A 33 -6.74 -6.94 8.15
C CYS A 33 -6.61 -5.86 9.21
N ARG A 34 -6.78 -4.62 8.77
CA ARG A 34 -7.06 -3.52 9.67
C ARG A 34 -8.57 -3.45 9.81
N GLU A 35 -9.07 -3.10 11.00
CA GLU A 35 -10.42 -2.54 11.08
C GLU A 35 -10.45 -1.44 10.03
N ASN A 36 -11.37 -1.55 9.08
CA ASN A 36 -11.43 -0.64 7.94
C ASN A 36 -11.27 0.79 8.49
N ASP A 37 -10.48 1.62 7.83
CA ASP A 37 -10.47 3.07 8.08
C ASP A 37 -11.88 3.71 7.94
N GLU A 38 -12.92 2.92 7.65
CA GLU A 38 -14.32 3.18 7.96
C GLU A 38 -14.52 3.33 9.47
N PHE A 39 -14.26 4.53 9.98
CA PHE A 39 -14.57 4.92 11.35
C PHE A 39 -13.75 4.19 12.42
N ASN A 40 -12.61 4.79 12.76
CA ASN A 40 -12.02 4.53 14.06
C ASN A 40 -12.77 5.43 15.07
N GLU A 41 -13.50 4.84 16.03
CA GLU A 41 -14.13 5.59 17.14
C GLU A 41 -13.10 6.47 17.89
N SER A 42 -11.81 6.14 17.77
CA SER A 42 -10.69 6.90 18.32
C SER A 42 -10.44 8.28 17.68
N TYR A 43 -11.04 8.60 16.52
CA TYR A 43 -10.90 9.93 15.90
C TYR A 43 -11.77 11.01 16.58
N GLY A 44 -12.61 10.63 17.55
CA GLY A 44 -13.50 11.53 18.28
C GLY A 44 -14.63 12.12 17.43
N GLU A 45 -15.41 13.04 18.02
CA GLU A 45 -16.56 13.71 17.38
C GLU A 45 -16.16 14.81 16.37
N ASN A 46 -14.95 14.74 15.78
CA ASN A 46 -14.50 15.77 14.85
C ASN A 46 -15.10 15.55 13.46
N ASP A 47 -16.15 16.32 13.14
CA ASP A 47 -16.87 16.31 11.87
C ASP A 47 -15.96 16.40 10.64
N GLN A 48 -14.84 17.15 10.70
CA GLN A 48 -13.94 17.29 9.57
C GLN A 48 -13.19 15.98 9.27
N ILE A 49 -12.73 15.29 10.31
CA ILE A 49 -12.02 14.01 10.18
C ILE A 49 -12.99 12.93 9.70
N ILE A 50 -14.20 12.91 10.28
CA ILE A 50 -15.28 12.02 9.87
C ILE A 50 -15.61 12.23 8.39
N ASN A 51 -15.76 13.47 7.95
CA ASN A 51 -16.06 13.79 6.55
C ASN A 51 -14.90 13.43 5.61
N HIS A 52 -13.65 13.59 6.03
CA HIS A 52 -12.49 13.16 5.26
C HIS A 52 -12.54 11.65 4.97
N PHE A 53 -12.73 10.81 5.99
CA PHE A 53 -12.79 9.35 5.78
C PHE A 53 -14.02 8.93 4.98
N LYS A 54 -15.19 9.55 5.22
CA LYS A 54 -16.41 9.30 4.42
C LYS A 54 -16.20 9.63 2.94
N ASN A 55 -15.63 10.80 2.64
CA ASN A 55 -15.38 11.22 1.26
C ASN A 55 -14.35 10.32 0.58
N ARG A 56 -13.27 9.96 1.28
CA ARG A 56 -12.28 9.02 0.76
C ARG A 56 -12.91 7.67 0.42
N ASN A 57 -13.68 7.09 1.34
CA ASN A 57 -14.31 5.79 1.10
C ASN A 57 -15.32 5.86 -0.04
N LYS A 58 -16.10 6.95 -0.14
CA LYS A 58 -17.01 7.17 -1.27
C LYS A 58 -16.24 7.17 -2.60
N ILE A 59 -15.20 8.01 -2.73
CA ILE A 59 -14.44 8.13 -3.98
C ILE A 59 -13.68 6.83 -4.30
N GLU A 60 -13.09 6.15 -3.32
CA GLU A 60 -12.42 4.87 -3.54
C GLU A 60 -13.39 3.79 -4.04
N ASN A 61 -14.61 3.73 -3.51
CA ASN A 61 -15.62 2.78 -3.98
C ASN A 61 -16.10 3.11 -5.41
N GLU A 62 -16.23 4.40 -5.75
CA GLU A 62 -16.58 4.81 -7.11
C GLU A 62 -15.46 4.49 -8.12
N PHE A 63 -14.20 4.70 -7.75
CA PHE A 63 -13.06 4.54 -8.66
C PHE A 63 -12.60 3.08 -8.79
N PHE A 64 -12.62 2.32 -7.70
CA PHE A 64 -12.12 0.93 -7.64
C PHE A 64 -13.23 -0.12 -7.66
N ASP A 65 -14.41 0.25 -8.19
CA ASP A 65 -15.59 -0.61 -8.27
C ASP A 65 -15.28 -2.01 -8.84
N GLY A 66 -15.97 -3.03 -8.33
CA GLY A 66 -15.77 -4.44 -8.70
C GLY A 66 -14.54 -5.11 -8.08
N ASN A 67 -13.90 -4.51 -7.07
CA ASN A 67 -12.76 -5.08 -6.34
C ASN A 67 -13.09 -5.36 -4.87
N ASP A 68 -14.28 -5.88 -4.59
CA ASP A 68 -14.75 -6.20 -3.24
C ASP A 68 -13.92 -7.31 -2.56
N GLU A 69 -13.27 -8.16 -3.35
CA GLU A 69 -12.47 -9.29 -2.89
C GLU A 69 -11.12 -9.39 -3.62
N PHE A 70 -10.18 -10.14 -3.03
CA PHE A 70 -8.96 -10.54 -3.73
C PHE A 70 -9.25 -11.71 -4.67
N ASN A 71 -8.88 -11.59 -5.94
CA ASN A 71 -9.03 -12.65 -6.94
C ASN A 71 -8.04 -13.82 -6.74
N ASN A 72 -6.95 -13.56 -6.02
CA ASN A 72 -5.87 -14.51 -5.80
C ASN A 72 -5.92 -15.11 -4.40
N LYS A 73 -5.15 -16.17 -4.20
CA LYS A 73 -4.97 -16.76 -2.87
C LYS A 73 -4.51 -15.70 -1.88
N CYS A 74 -5.30 -15.50 -0.84
CA CYS A 74 -5.03 -14.53 0.22
C CYS A 74 -4.76 -15.24 1.55
N ILE A 75 -3.73 -14.77 2.26
CA ILE A 75 -3.46 -15.09 3.66
C ILE A 75 -3.86 -13.84 4.47
N PRO A 76 -5.07 -13.81 5.04
CA PRO A 76 -5.45 -12.74 5.95
C PRO A 76 -4.70 -12.91 7.28
N ILE A 77 -4.21 -11.81 7.82
CA ILE A 77 -3.53 -11.74 9.12
C ILE A 77 -3.98 -10.50 9.90
N LEU A 78 -3.80 -10.48 11.21
CA LEU A 78 -4.08 -9.28 11.99
C LEU A 78 -2.99 -8.23 11.77
N TYR A 79 -3.32 -6.98 12.08
CA TYR A 79 -2.36 -5.88 12.04
C TYR A 79 -1.11 -6.19 12.88
N ASN A 80 0.07 -5.93 12.31
CA ASN A 80 1.42 -6.21 12.85
C ASN A 80 1.84 -7.69 12.91
N GLU A 81 1.05 -8.63 12.39
CA GLU A 81 1.41 -10.05 12.38
C GLU A 81 2.28 -10.46 11.18
N VAL A 82 2.60 -9.54 10.26
CA VAL A 82 3.31 -9.86 9.01
C VAL A 82 4.67 -10.53 9.22
N ASN A 83 5.30 -10.26 10.37
CA ASN A 83 6.60 -10.82 10.74
C ASN A 83 6.52 -12.12 11.55
N HIS A 84 5.32 -12.69 11.75
CA HIS A 84 5.18 -13.96 12.44
C HIS A 84 5.84 -15.10 11.66
N ASN A 85 6.43 -16.06 12.38
CA ASN A 85 7.18 -17.17 11.78
C ASN A 85 6.35 -17.99 10.76
N PHE A 86 5.04 -18.10 10.97
CA PHE A 86 4.18 -18.82 10.01
C PHE A 86 4.14 -18.12 8.63
N ILE A 87 4.22 -16.79 8.59
CA ILE A 87 4.28 -16.02 7.32
C ILE A 87 5.60 -16.25 6.63
N TYR A 88 6.70 -16.21 7.39
CA TYR A 88 8.02 -16.57 6.87
C TYR A 88 8.01 -17.97 6.21
N GLU A 89 7.51 -18.99 6.90
CA GLU A 89 7.46 -20.35 6.36
C GLU A 89 6.55 -20.48 5.12
N LYS A 90 5.41 -19.76 5.10
CA LYS A 90 4.52 -19.74 3.93
C LYS A 90 5.19 -19.11 2.71
N ILE A 91 5.88 -17.98 2.90
CA ILE A 91 6.54 -17.24 1.81
C ILE A 91 7.76 -18.01 1.33
N LYS A 92 8.56 -18.57 2.24
CA LYS A 92 9.69 -19.44 1.91
C LYS A 92 9.27 -20.64 1.08
N LYS A 93 8.17 -21.31 1.47
CA LYS A 93 7.60 -22.42 0.70
C LYS A 93 7.05 -21.97 -0.65
N TYR A 94 6.46 -20.77 -0.71
CA TYR A 94 5.93 -20.22 -1.95
C TYR A 94 7.04 -19.85 -2.95
N ASN A 95 8.22 -19.47 -2.45
CA ASN A 95 9.43 -19.15 -3.21
C ASN A 95 9.19 -18.12 -4.32
N PRO A 96 8.84 -16.86 -3.98
CA PRO A 96 8.55 -15.83 -4.96
C PRO A 96 9.81 -15.34 -5.72
N ASP A 97 9.60 -14.86 -6.94
CA ASP A 97 10.63 -14.17 -7.71
C ASP A 97 10.76 -12.68 -7.32
N VAL A 98 9.65 -12.09 -6.87
CA VAL A 98 9.55 -10.69 -6.44
C VAL A 98 8.59 -10.55 -5.25
N MET A 99 8.92 -9.65 -4.34
CA MET A 99 8.12 -9.30 -3.18
C MET A 99 7.78 -7.81 -3.23
N ILE A 100 6.52 -7.47 -2.98
CA ILE A 100 6.00 -6.10 -3.12
C ILE A 100 5.28 -5.70 -1.85
N VAL A 101 5.56 -4.51 -1.31
CA VAL A 101 4.81 -3.91 -0.20
C VAL A 101 3.94 -2.78 -0.74
N PHE A 102 2.68 -2.75 -0.29
CA PHE A 102 1.78 -1.62 -0.48
C PHE A 102 0.86 -1.47 0.75
N GLY A 103 1.29 -0.64 1.71
CA GLY A 103 0.50 -0.35 2.92
C GLY A 103 0.49 -1.48 3.97
N SER A 104 1.58 -2.21 4.11
CA SER A 104 1.81 -3.19 5.20
C SER A 104 2.62 -2.56 6.34
N SER A 105 2.61 -3.20 7.51
CA SER A 105 3.57 -2.96 8.59
C SER A 105 5.01 -3.27 8.15
N ILE A 106 5.98 -2.71 8.86
CA ILE A 106 7.41 -2.84 8.54
C ILE A 106 7.79 -4.32 8.50
N ILE A 107 8.32 -4.76 7.35
CA ILE A 107 8.86 -6.10 7.17
C ILE A 107 10.25 -6.17 7.81
N LYS A 108 10.52 -7.23 8.58
CA LYS A 108 11.76 -7.41 9.35
C LYS A 108 12.42 -8.76 9.03
N GLU A 109 13.64 -8.94 9.50
CA GLU A 109 14.28 -10.26 9.48
C GLU A 109 13.49 -11.27 10.33
N PRO A 110 13.45 -12.56 9.95
CA PRO A 110 14.14 -13.18 8.81
C PRO A 110 13.40 -13.03 7.46
N LEU A 111 12.22 -12.42 7.43
CA LEU A 111 11.39 -12.33 6.23
C LEU A 111 12.05 -11.45 5.15
N LEU A 112 12.71 -10.36 5.54
CA LEU A 112 13.50 -9.52 4.62
C LEU A 112 14.53 -10.35 3.83
N SER A 113 15.22 -11.29 4.48
CA SER A 113 16.24 -12.13 3.82
C SER A 113 15.70 -13.10 2.76
N LEU A 114 14.38 -13.34 2.68
CA LEU A 114 13.80 -14.24 1.66
C LEU A 114 13.83 -13.63 0.26
N SER A 115 13.82 -12.31 0.15
CA SER A 115 13.88 -11.68 -1.16
C SER A 115 15.27 -11.80 -1.76
N LYS A 116 15.32 -12.12 -3.06
CA LYS A 116 16.54 -11.94 -3.85
C LYS A 116 16.92 -10.45 -3.87
N LYS A 117 18.22 -10.17 -4.01
CA LYS A 117 18.72 -8.80 -4.15
C LYS A 117 17.97 -8.04 -5.24
N ASN A 118 17.54 -6.81 -4.94
CA ASN A 118 16.78 -5.93 -5.83
C ASN A 118 15.43 -6.50 -6.31
N ARG A 119 14.83 -7.43 -5.55
CA ARG A 119 13.51 -8.01 -5.83
C ARG A 119 12.49 -7.80 -4.71
N PHE A 120 12.82 -6.96 -3.73
CA PHE A 120 11.87 -6.47 -2.74
C PHE A 120 11.57 -5.01 -3.02
N LEU A 121 10.32 -4.71 -3.37
CA LEU A 121 9.87 -3.39 -3.78
C LEU A 121 8.87 -2.83 -2.77
N ASN A 122 8.92 -1.53 -2.51
CA ASN A 122 7.84 -0.79 -1.84
C ASN A 122 7.19 0.17 -2.83
N LEU A 123 5.86 0.15 -2.88
CA LEU A 123 5.06 1.22 -3.49
C LEU A 123 4.67 2.19 -2.38
N HIS A 124 5.45 3.26 -2.25
CA HIS A 124 5.20 4.34 -1.30
C HIS A 124 4.33 5.41 -1.97
N LEU A 125 3.20 5.79 -1.38
CA LEU A 125 2.28 6.80 -1.92
C LEU A 125 2.74 8.25 -1.65
N GLY A 126 4.02 8.45 -1.38
CA GLY A 126 4.60 9.78 -1.23
C GLY A 126 5.79 9.96 -2.16
N LEU A 127 6.08 11.21 -2.51
CA LEU A 127 7.25 11.55 -3.30
C LEU A 127 8.48 11.65 -2.40
N SER A 128 9.32 10.61 -2.40
CA SER A 128 10.56 10.58 -1.63
C SER A 128 11.61 11.52 -2.26
N PRO A 129 12.48 12.16 -1.46
CA PRO A 129 12.55 12.10 0.01
C PRO A 129 11.62 13.10 0.73
N TYR A 130 10.78 13.85 0.00
CA TYR A 130 10.00 14.98 0.51
C TYR A 130 8.88 14.58 1.46
N TYR A 131 8.04 13.63 1.05
CA TYR A 131 6.90 13.15 1.83
C TYR A 131 7.04 11.65 2.12
N LYS A 132 7.47 11.32 3.33
CA LYS A 132 7.65 9.94 3.84
C LYS A 132 6.61 9.61 4.91
N GLY A 133 6.37 8.32 5.15
CA GLY A 133 5.44 7.87 6.19
C GLY A 133 3.98 7.91 5.74
N ASN A 134 3.08 8.36 6.61
CA ASN A 134 1.63 8.27 6.41
C ASN A 134 1.02 9.57 5.87
N ALA A 135 -0.17 9.46 5.26
CA ALA A 135 -0.96 10.59 4.77
C ALA A 135 -0.20 11.48 3.76
N THR A 136 0.66 10.87 2.94
CA THR A 136 1.53 11.57 1.98
C THR A 136 0.80 12.16 0.78
N ASN A 137 -0.45 11.75 0.54
CA ASN A 137 -1.34 12.46 -0.39
C ASN A 137 -2.05 13.65 0.28
N PHE A 138 -2.16 13.70 1.60
CA PHE A 138 -2.89 14.74 2.33
C PHE A 138 -2.02 15.95 2.64
N TRP A 139 -0.81 15.74 3.17
CA TRP A 139 0.07 16.83 3.58
C TRP A 139 0.47 17.81 2.46
N PRO A 140 0.75 17.37 1.21
CA PRO A 140 1.01 18.31 0.11
C PRO A 140 -0.13 19.29 -0.15
N PHE A 141 -1.40 18.90 0.06
CA PHE A 141 -2.53 19.83 -0.02
C PHE A 141 -2.51 20.84 1.11
N ILE A 142 -2.26 20.40 2.34
CA ILE A 142 -2.24 21.27 3.52
C ILE A 142 -1.11 22.31 3.43
N ASN A 143 0.04 21.91 2.89
CA ASN A 143 1.21 22.77 2.77
C ASN A 143 1.20 23.65 1.50
N ASN A 144 0.21 23.49 0.62
CA ASN A 144 0.19 24.08 -0.72
C ASN A 144 1.41 23.70 -1.58
N GLU A 145 1.89 22.47 -1.46
CA GLU A 145 3.05 21.93 -2.19
C GLU A 145 2.64 20.78 -3.13
N LEU A 146 1.64 21.04 -3.98
CA LEU A 146 1.07 20.02 -4.87
C LEU A 146 2.10 19.43 -5.85
N GLU A 147 3.22 20.11 -6.10
CA GLU A 147 4.33 19.58 -6.88
C GLU A 147 4.99 18.33 -6.25
N PHE A 148 4.78 18.09 -4.96
CA PHE A 148 5.27 16.91 -4.26
C PHE A 148 4.22 15.80 -4.12
N LEU A 149 3.06 15.92 -4.78
CA LEU A 149 2.13 14.80 -4.95
C LEU A 149 2.71 13.78 -5.92
N GLY A 150 2.64 12.51 -5.51
CA GLY A 150 3.08 11.38 -6.30
C GLY A 150 3.40 10.17 -5.44
N SER A 151 3.81 9.11 -6.13
CA SER A 151 4.27 7.86 -5.53
C SER A 151 5.72 7.60 -5.87
N THR A 152 6.41 6.86 -5.01
CA THR A 152 7.78 6.39 -5.19
C THR A 152 7.78 4.87 -5.20
N ILE A 153 8.43 4.29 -6.21
CA ILE A 153 8.78 2.87 -6.20
C ILE A 153 10.25 2.77 -5.81
N LEU A 154 10.54 2.04 -4.75
CA LEU A 154 11.89 1.90 -4.19
C LEU A 154 12.20 0.47 -3.78
N HIS A 155 13.47 0.13 -3.71
CA HIS A 155 13.92 -1.14 -3.13
C HIS A 155 13.79 -1.10 -1.60
N ILE A 156 13.33 -2.19 -0.98
CA ILE A 156 13.31 -2.28 0.49
C ILE A 156 14.70 -2.61 1.00
N ASP A 157 15.13 -1.89 2.03
CA ASP A 157 16.28 -2.19 2.88
C ASP A 157 15.87 -2.28 4.36
N SER A 158 16.82 -2.22 5.29
CA SER A 158 16.53 -2.30 6.73
C SER A 158 15.87 -1.03 7.31
N GLY A 159 15.81 0.07 6.56
CA GLY A 159 15.17 1.31 6.99
C GLY A 159 13.79 1.52 6.38
N ILE A 160 13.13 2.62 6.78
CA ILE A 160 11.78 2.98 6.30
C ILE A 160 11.94 3.97 5.15
N ASP A 161 11.56 3.55 3.94
CA ASP A 161 11.65 4.35 2.70
C ASP A 161 13.06 4.90 2.42
N THR A 162 14.10 4.15 2.79
CA THR A 162 15.51 4.55 2.64
C THR A 162 16.24 3.88 1.49
N GLY A 163 15.69 2.80 0.93
CA GLY A 163 16.37 2.10 -0.14
C GLY A 163 16.33 2.84 -1.48
N ASP A 164 17.12 2.34 -2.43
CA ASP A 164 17.32 2.98 -3.72
C ASP A 164 16.00 3.18 -4.48
N ILE A 165 15.77 4.41 -4.92
CA ILE A 165 14.59 4.80 -5.71
C ILE A 165 14.74 4.24 -7.12
N ILE A 166 13.70 3.52 -7.57
CA ILE A 166 13.57 3.02 -8.94
C ILE A 166 12.95 4.09 -9.82
N THR A 167 11.81 4.65 -9.39
CA THR A 167 11.12 5.71 -10.12
C THR A 167 10.15 6.49 -9.25
N HIS A 168 9.83 7.70 -9.70
CA HIS A 168 8.69 8.48 -9.23
C HIS A 168 7.55 8.40 -10.24
N VAL A 169 6.32 8.42 -9.74
CA VAL A 169 5.09 8.55 -10.55
C VAL A 169 4.31 9.72 -10.01
N ARG A 170 3.91 10.65 -10.88
CA ARG A 170 3.18 11.86 -10.48
C ARG A 170 1.87 11.94 -11.25
N PRO A 171 0.74 12.27 -10.58
CA PRO A 171 -0.51 12.50 -11.27
C PRO A 171 -0.45 13.80 -12.07
N LYS A 172 -1.27 13.88 -13.12
CA LYS A 172 -1.62 15.16 -13.73
C LYS A 172 -2.67 15.81 -12.83
N ILE A 173 -2.43 17.05 -12.43
CA ILE A 173 -3.33 17.80 -11.55
C ILE A 173 -4.26 18.64 -12.41
N ASP A 174 -5.57 18.43 -12.26
CA ASP A 174 -6.62 19.19 -12.91
C ASP A 174 -7.33 20.13 -11.92
N GLN A 175 -8.03 21.16 -12.42
CA GLN A 175 -8.59 22.23 -11.57
C GLN A 175 -9.63 21.76 -10.54
N ASN A 176 -10.27 20.61 -10.78
CA ASN A 176 -11.31 20.07 -9.91
C ASN A 176 -10.78 18.96 -8.98
N ASP A 177 -9.48 18.69 -9.01
CA ASP A 177 -8.88 17.68 -8.15
C ASP A 177 -8.86 18.13 -6.70
N ASN A 178 -9.11 17.17 -5.81
CA ASN A 178 -8.95 17.31 -4.38
C ASN A 178 -8.21 16.11 -3.81
N VAL A 179 -7.92 16.15 -2.52
CA VAL A 179 -7.17 15.12 -1.78
C VAL A 179 -7.72 13.70 -1.89
N HIS A 180 -8.98 13.54 -2.30
CA HIS A 180 -9.63 12.23 -2.47
C HIS A 180 -9.71 11.78 -3.92
N THR A 181 -9.64 12.68 -4.89
CA THR A 181 -9.78 12.36 -6.33
C THR A 181 -8.44 12.26 -7.03
N ILE A 182 -7.38 12.88 -6.47
CA ILE A 182 -6.04 12.83 -7.04
C ILE A 182 -5.27 11.61 -6.51
N GLY A 183 -4.63 10.87 -7.41
CA GLY A 183 -3.85 9.68 -7.07
C GLY A 183 -3.49 8.86 -8.29
#